data_AF-A0AA47L915-F1
#
_entry.id   AF-A0AA47L915-F1
#
_cell.length_a   1.000
_cell.length_b   1.000
_cell.length_c   1.000
_cell.angle_alpha   90.00
_cell.angle_beta   90.00
_cell.angle_gamma   90.00
#
_symmetry.space_group_name_H-M   'P 1'
#
loop_
_entity.id
_entity.type
_entity.pdbx_description
1 polymer ?
#
loop_
_entity_poly.entity_id
_entity_poly.type
_entity_poly.pdbx_seq_one_letter_code
_entity_poly.pdbx_strand_id
1 'polypeptide(L)'
;METSSVVGLVTTSSFVGMLVGGLITHRLTLWRDKRKEYNTAVEPVKTNVEKAIRNIRRVHLDTEACYALRSVLSRGQYEKLIALVTLYEKAFRADWPEYGEKRLTPKERHEAILKPLKEIDALLKLK
;
A
#
# COMPACT_ATOMS: atom_id res chain seq x y z
N MET A 1 57.31 3.45 -30.99
CA MET A 1 55.85 3.59 -31.20
C MET A 1 55.17 2.70 -30.18
N GLU A 2 54.74 3.25 -29.05
CA GLU A 2 53.97 2.52 -28.04
C GLU A 2 52.90 3.46 -27.46
N THR A 3 51.84 3.72 -28.21
CA THR A 3 50.67 4.49 -27.74
C THR A 3 49.37 3.69 -27.79
N SER A 4 49.41 2.42 -28.20
CA SER A 4 48.22 1.62 -28.47
C SER A 4 47.54 1.04 -27.22
N SER A 5 48.24 0.95 -26.09
CA SER A 5 47.72 0.23 -24.90
C SER A 5 46.80 1.07 -24.00
N VAL A 6 46.93 2.40 -24.01
CA VAL A 6 46.15 3.29 -23.11
C VAL A 6 44.73 3.54 -23.63
N VAL A 7 44.54 3.54 -24.95
CA VAL A 7 43.23 3.78 -25.58
C VAL A 7 42.27 2.60 -25.34
N GLY A 8 42.76 1.35 -25.32
CA GLY A 8 41.93 0.16 -25.10
C GLY A 8 41.31 0.06 -23.69
N LEU A 9 42.01 0.54 -22.66
CA LEU A 9 41.55 0.51 -21.27
C LEU A 9 40.47 1.57 -20.98
N VAL A 10 40.59 2.75 -21.59
CA VAL A 10 39.60 3.83 -21.46
C VAL A 10 38.31 3.48 -22.20
N THR A 11 38.42 2.89 -23.39
CA THR A 11 37.27 2.52 -24.22
C THR A 11 36.44 1.40 -23.60
N THR A 12 37.09 0.41 -22.97
CA THR A 12 36.40 -0.66 -22.22
C THR A 12 35.72 -0.16 -20.95
N SER A 13 36.32 0.82 -20.27
CA SER A 13 35.73 1.48 -19.09
C SER A 13 34.45 2.27 -19.43
N SER A 14 34.43 2.97 -20.57
CA SER A 14 33.24 3.69 -21.06
C SER A 14 32.10 2.74 -21.45
N PHE A 15 32.41 1.58 -22.03
CA PHE A 15 31.41 0.59 -22.43
C PHE A 15 30.75 -0.10 -21.22
N VAL A 16 31.54 -0.45 -20.21
CA VAL A 16 31.03 -1.00 -18.94
C VAL A 16 30.17 0.04 -18.20
N GLY A 17 30.57 1.32 -18.21
CA GLY A 17 29.78 2.42 -17.66
C GLY A 17 28.42 2.60 -18.34
N MET A 18 28.36 2.50 -19.66
CA MET A 18 27.10 2.56 -20.42
C MET A 18 26.19 1.35 -20.15
N LEU A 19 26.74 0.13 -20.03
CA LEU A 19 25.96 -1.08 -19.73
C LEU A 19 25.39 -1.05 -18.31
N VAL A 20 26.20 -0.65 -17.32
CA VAL A 20 25.75 -0.50 -15.93
C VAL A 20 24.73 0.64 -15.82
N GLY A 21 24.97 1.77 -16.51
CA GLY A 21 24.02 2.88 -16.59
C GLY A 21 22.69 2.46 -17.21
N GLY A 22 22.70 1.72 -18.33
CA GLY A 22 21.50 1.19 -18.98
C GLY A 22 20.72 0.21 -18.09
N LEU A 23 21.42 -0.69 -17.38
CA LEU A 23 20.81 -1.63 -16.44
C LEU A 23 20.16 -0.94 -15.24
N ILE A 24 20.81 0.10 -14.68
CA ILE A 24 20.27 0.88 -13.57
C ILE A 24 19.06 1.68 -14.04
N THR A 25 19.17 2.41 -15.17
CA THR A 25 18.06 3.20 -15.71
C THR A 25 16.86 2.33 -16.05
N HIS A 26 17.05 1.15 -16.64
CA HIS A 26 15.98 0.19 -16.93
C HIS A 26 15.29 -0.34 -15.67
N ARG A 27 16.07 -0.65 -14.62
CA ARG A 27 15.49 -1.05 -13.32
C ARG A 27 14.71 0.09 -12.68
N LEU A 28 15.20 1.34 -12.78
CA LEU A 28 14.53 2.51 -12.23
C LEU A 28 13.22 2.85 -12.96
N THR A 29 13.17 2.74 -14.29
CA THR A 29 11.91 2.94 -15.06
C THR A 29 10.87 1.90 -14.69
N LEU A 30 11.23 0.62 -14.60
CA LEU A 30 10.32 -0.43 -14.14
C LEU A 30 9.83 -0.20 -12.71
N TRP A 31 10.71 0.31 -11.84
CA TRP A 31 10.35 0.59 -10.46
C TRP A 31 9.41 1.79 -10.33
N ARG A 32 9.60 2.83 -11.15
CA ARG A 32 8.71 3.99 -11.23
C ARG A 32 7.30 3.58 -11.66
N ASP A 33 7.21 2.72 -12.67
CA ASP A 33 5.92 2.28 -13.20
C ASP A 33 5.13 1.47 -12.17
N LYS A 34 5.78 0.52 -11.48
CA LYS A 34 5.17 -0.24 -10.39
C LYS A 34 4.72 0.61 -9.21
N ARG A 35 5.47 1.67 -8.85
CA ARG A 35 5.03 2.62 -7.80
C ARG A 35 3.79 3.39 -8.22
N LYS A 36 3.74 3.82 -9.48
CA LYS A 36 2.58 4.53 -10.03
C LYS A 36 1.34 3.63 -10.03
N GLU A 37 1.47 2.40 -10.51
CA GLU A 37 0.39 1.39 -10.48
C GLU A 37 -0.11 1.13 -9.06
N TYR A 38 0.82 0.93 -8.11
CA TYR A 38 0.48 0.77 -6.69
C TYR A 38 -0.27 1.99 -6.14
N ASN A 39 0.25 3.20 -6.34
CA ASN A 39 -0.36 4.42 -5.81
C ASN A 39 -1.75 4.64 -6.43
N THR A 40 -1.91 4.44 -7.74
CA THR A 40 -3.21 4.58 -8.42
C THR A 40 -4.25 3.59 -7.88
N ALA A 41 -3.86 2.36 -7.57
CA ALA A 41 -4.78 1.37 -7.00
C ALA A 41 -5.11 1.67 -5.52
N VAL A 42 -4.13 2.15 -4.75
CA VAL A 42 -4.24 2.35 -3.29
C VAL A 42 -4.88 3.69 -2.91
N GLU A 43 -4.68 4.74 -3.69
CA GLU A 43 -5.24 6.08 -3.48
C GLU A 43 -6.75 6.13 -3.21
N PRO A 44 -7.63 5.44 -3.98
CA PRO A 44 -9.06 5.45 -3.69
C PRO A 44 -9.39 4.80 -2.33
N VAL A 45 -8.73 3.69 -2.00
CA VAL A 45 -8.93 2.99 -0.72
C VAL A 45 -8.45 3.86 0.43
N LYS A 46 -7.25 4.46 0.30
CA LYS A 46 -6.68 5.37 1.30
C LYS A 46 -7.59 6.58 1.54
N THR A 47 -8.10 7.20 0.48
CA THR A 47 -9.04 8.32 0.58
C THR A 47 -10.32 7.92 1.34
N ASN A 48 -10.86 6.74 1.08
CA ASN A 48 -12.03 6.22 1.79
C ASN A 48 -11.72 5.93 3.26
N VAL A 49 -10.56 5.36 3.58
CA VAL A 49 -10.09 5.15 4.96
C VAL A 49 -9.97 6.49 5.69
N GLU A 50 -9.37 7.50 5.08
CA GLU A 50 -9.25 8.83 5.69
C GLU A 50 -10.60 9.50 5.93
N LYS A 51 -11.56 9.31 5.00
CA LYS A 51 -12.94 9.78 5.19
C LYS A 51 -13.62 9.03 6.33
N ALA A 52 -13.41 7.72 6.44
CA ALA A 52 -13.93 6.88 7.53
C ALA A 52 -13.32 7.26 8.89
N ILE A 53 -12.01 7.55 8.95
CA ILE A 53 -11.35 8.06 10.16
C ILE A 53 -11.96 9.40 10.59
N ARG A 54 -12.21 10.31 9.63
CA ARG A 54 -12.82 11.61 9.92
C ARG A 54 -14.29 11.50 10.32
N ASN A 55 -15.02 10.52 9.79
CA ASN A 55 -16.47 10.35 9.97
C ASN A 55 -16.85 8.90 10.28
N ILE A 56 -16.37 8.39 11.42
CA ILE A 56 -16.49 6.98 11.84
C ILE A 56 -17.93 6.45 11.81
N ARG A 57 -18.93 7.31 12.03
CA ARG A 57 -20.35 6.93 12.10
C ARG A 57 -21.09 6.93 10.76
N ARG A 58 -20.52 7.49 9.69
CA ARG A 58 -21.25 7.75 8.44
C ARG A 58 -20.63 7.15 7.20
N VAL A 59 -19.36 6.77 7.26
CA VAL A 59 -18.63 6.28 6.08
C VAL A 59 -18.27 4.82 6.31
N HIS A 60 -18.93 3.95 5.52
CA HIS A 60 -18.56 2.54 5.42
C HIS A 60 -17.31 2.42 4.55
N LEU A 61 -16.39 1.54 4.93
CA LEU A 61 -15.25 1.19 4.09
C LEU A 61 -15.72 0.40 2.87
N ASP A 62 -15.29 0.77 1.67
CA ASP A 62 -15.55 -0.04 0.47
C ASP A 62 -14.66 -1.30 0.50
N THR A 63 -15.27 -2.43 0.84
CA THR A 63 -14.59 -3.72 0.98
C THR A 63 -14.20 -4.32 -0.36
N GLU A 64 -14.98 -4.09 -1.43
CA GLU A 64 -14.67 -4.51 -2.79
C GLU A 64 -13.39 -3.80 -3.29
N ALA A 65 -13.28 -2.50 -3.03
CA ALA A 65 -12.06 -1.75 -3.34
C ALA A 65 -10.85 -2.29 -2.56
N CYS A 66 -11.04 -2.79 -1.33
CA CYS A 66 -9.98 -3.44 -0.57
C CYS A 66 -9.58 -4.81 -1.14
N TYR A 67 -10.55 -5.60 -1.63
CA TYR A 67 -10.28 -6.89 -2.27
C TYR A 67 -9.56 -6.73 -3.62
N ALA A 68 -9.85 -5.65 -4.36
CA ALA A 68 -9.19 -5.32 -5.61
C ALA A 68 -7.66 -5.07 -5.45
N LEU A 69 -7.19 -4.75 -4.24
CA LEU A 69 -5.76 -4.55 -3.97
C LEU A 69 -4.93 -5.85 -3.98
N ARG A 70 -5.55 -7.02 -4.17
CA ARG A 70 -4.85 -8.32 -4.21
C ARG A 70 -3.73 -8.39 -5.25
N SER A 71 -3.91 -7.74 -6.40
CA SER A 71 -2.95 -7.76 -7.50
C SER A 71 -1.72 -6.88 -7.25
N VAL A 72 -1.83 -5.86 -6.39
CA VAL A 72 -0.79 -4.85 -6.16
C VAL A 72 -0.08 -5.00 -4.81
N LEU A 73 -0.69 -5.69 -3.85
CA LEU A 73 -0.10 -5.97 -2.54
C LEU A 73 0.67 -7.29 -2.54
N SER A 74 1.71 -7.38 -1.72
CA SER A 74 2.31 -8.68 -1.43
C SER A 74 1.31 -9.55 -0.66
N ARG A 75 1.43 -10.87 -0.76
CA ARG A 75 0.51 -11.81 -0.10
C ARG A 75 0.33 -11.51 1.39
N GLY A 76 1.42 -11.27 2.13
CA GLY A 76 1.35 -10.95 3.56
C GLY A 76 0.71 -9.60 3.86
N GLN A 77 0.90 -8.60 2.99
CA GLN A 77 0.20 -7.31 3.13
C GLN A 77 -1.29 -7.44 2.85
N TYR A 78 -1.66 -8.24 1.84
CA TYR A 78 -3.06 -8.50 1.51
C TYR A 78 -3.77 -9.26 2.63
N GLU A 79 -3.19 -10.35 3.15
CA GLU A 79 -3.75 -11.11 4.28
C GLU A 79 -3.96 -10.20 5.51
N LYS A 80 -2.99 -9.32 5.80
CA LYS A 80 -3.12 -8.33 6.88
C LYS A 80 -4.23 -7.31 6.61
N LEU A 81 -4.35 -6.82 5.37
CA LEU A 81 -5.42 -5.91 4.98
C LEU A 81 -6.80 -6.56 5.21
N ILE A 82 -6.99 -7.80 4.74
CA ILE A 82 -8.28 -8.49 4.89
C ILE A 82 -8.62 -8.74 6.37
N ALA A 83 -7.63 -9.09 7.20
CA ALA A 83 -7.82 -9.23 8.63
C ALA A 83 -8.30 -7.91 9.27
N LEU A 84 -7.67 -6.78 8.92
CA LEU A 84 -8.06 -5.46 9.43
C LEU A 84 -9.44 -5.01 8.94
N VAL A 85 -9.77 -5.25 7.67
CA VAL A 85 -11.10 -4.98 7.11
C VAL A 85 -12.17 -5.81 7.83
N THR A 86 -11.89 -7.08 8.10
CA THR A 86 -12.81 -7.96 8.85
C THR A 86 -13.01 -7.47 10.28
N LEU A 87 -11.95 -7.01 10.95
CA LEU A 87 -12.06 -6.43 12.29
C LEU A 87 -12.89 -5.14 12.30
N TYR A 88 -12.68 -4.27 11.31
CA TYR A 88 -13.47 -3.08 11.11
C TYR A 88 -14.95 -3.41 10.90
N GLU A 89 -15.28 -4.34 10.00
CA GLU A 89 -16.67 -4.73 9.73
C GLU A 89 -17.34 -5.33 10.97
N LYS A 90 -16.64 -6.17 11.72
CA LYS A 90 -17.16 -6.73 12.98
C LYS A 90 -17.46 -5.64 13.99
N ALA A 91 -16.54 -4.69 14.19
CA ALA A 91 -16.73 -3.56 15.10
C ALA A 91 -17.85 -2.61 14.65
N PHE A 92 -18.00 -2.41 13.34
CA PHE A 92 -19.04 -1.57 12.75
C PHE A 92 -20.43 -2.24 12.83
N ARG A 93 -20.53 -3.55 12.55
CA ARG A 93 -21.79 -4.31 12.61
C ARG A 93 -22.23 -4.62 14.04
N ALA A 94 -21.31 -4.74 14.99
CA ALA A 94 -21.64 -4.86 16.42
C ALA A 94 -22.39 -3.62 16.98
N ASP A 95 -22.45 -2.52 16.22
CA ASP A 95 -23.25 -1.34 16.56
C ASP A 95 -24.75 -1.52 16.17
N TRP A 96 -25.11 -2.58 15.43
CA TRP A 96 -26.52 -2.90 15.12
C TRP A 96 -27.17 -3.72 16.25
N PRO A 97 -28.34 -3.29 16.77
CA PRO A 97 -28.98 -3.88 17.94
C PRO A 97 -29.45 -5.33 17.78
N GLU A 98 -29.40 -5.90 16.57
CA GLU A 98 -29.82 -7.28 16.27
C GLU A 98 -28.86 -8.35 16.83
N TYR A 99 -27.61 -8.04 17.16
CA TYR A 99 -26.59 -9.07 17.41
C TYR A 99 -26.26 -9.40 18.87
N GLY A 100 -27.01 -8.87 19.85
CA GLY A 100 -27.07 -9.42 21.23
C GLY A 100 -25.78 -9.43 22.08
N GLU A 101 -24.62 -9.09 21.53
CA GLU A 101 -23.36 -9.04 22.28
C GLU A 101 -23.21 -7.73 23.06
N LYS A 102 -22.55 -7.86 24.22
CA LYS A 102 -22.22 -6.82 25.20
C LYS A 102 -22.10 -5.42 24.57
N ARG A 103 -23.01 -4.52 24.95
CA ARG A 103 -22.99 -3.11 24.50
C ARG A 103 -21.66 -2.47 24.89
N LEU A 104 -20.74 -2.36 23.93
CA LEU A 104 -19.51 -1.58 24.08
C LEU A 104 -19.86 -0.13 24.42
N THR A 105 -19.09 0.49 25.31
CA THR A 105 -19.26 1.92 25.59
C THR A 105 -18.98 2.73 24.32
N PRO A 106 -19.52 3.96 24.18
CA PRO A 106 -19.21 4.82 23.03
C PRO A 106 -17.71 5.01 22.76
N LYS A 107 -16.89 5.01 23.83
CA LYS A 107 -15.43 5.15 23.74
C LYS A 107 -14.76 3.88 23.22
N GLU A 108 -15.09 2.73 23.79
CA GLU A 108 -14.56 1.43 23.34
C GLU A 108 -14.97 1.15 21.88
N ARG A 109 -16.18 1.55 21.48
CA ARG A 109 -16.63 1.49 20.07
C ARG A 109 -15.77 2.35 19.17
N HIS A 110 -15.55 3.61 19.56
CA HIS A 110 -14.75 4.53 18.78
C HIS A 110 -13.33 3.98 18.58
N GLU A 111 -12.72 3.43 19.63
CA GLU A 111 -11.39 2.82 19.55
C GLU A 111 -11.38 1.53 18.71
N ALA A 112 -12.37 0.66 18.87
CA ALA A 112 -12.49 -0.59 18.13
C ALA A 112 -12.63 -0.39 16.61
N ILE A 113 -13.25 0.71 16.18
CA ILE A 113 -13.38 1.07 14.76
C ILE A 113 -12.15 1.86 14.28
N LEU A 114 -11.67 2.82 15.09
CA LEU A 114 -10.56 3.71 14.71
C LEU A 114 -9.23 2.96 14.58
N LYS A 115 -8.97 1.98 15.45
CA LYS A 115 -7.69 1.26 15.46
C LYS A 115 -7.46 0.48 14.16
N PRO A 116 -8.39 -0.38 13.68
CA PRO A 116 -8.26 -1.01 12.38
C PRO A 116 -8.09 -0.01 11.23
N LEU A 117 -8.85 1.09 11.22
CA LEU A 117 -8.74 2.11 10.16
C LEU A 117 -7.36 2.77 10.12
N LYS A 118 -6.79 3.13 11.28
CA LYS A 118 -5.43 3.67 11.36
C LYS A 118 -4.37 2.65 10.92
N GLU A 119 -4.56 1.38 11.26
CA GLU A 119 -3.65 0.32 10.82
C GLU A 119 -3.74 0.07 9.31
N ILE A 120 -4.93 0.18 8.70
CA ILE A 120 -5.12 0.13 7.25
C ILE A 120 -4.43 1.32 6.59
N ASP A 121 -4.60 2.54 7.10
CA ASP A 121 -3.95 3.74 6.57
C ASP A 121 -2.41 3.64 6.60
N ALA A 122 -1.87 3.10 7.70
CA ALA A 122 -0.44 2.86 7.85
C ALA A 122 0.08 1.77 6.91
N LEU A 123 -0.71 0.72 6.68
CA LEU A 123 -0.38 -0.36 5.76
C LEU A 123 -0.38 0.11 4.29
N LEU A 124 -1.32 0.99 3.94
CA LEU A 124 -1.55 1.53 2.60
C LEU A 124 -0.79 2.85 2.36
N LYS A 125 0.46 2.93 2.82
CA LYS A 125 1.29 4.12 2.61
C LYS A 125 1.69 4.23 1.13
N LEU A 126 1.39 5.39 0.53
CA LEU A 126 1.80 5.73 -0.83
C LEU A 126 3.35 5.71 -0.94
N LYS A 127 3.87 5.25 -2.08
CA LYS A 127 5.30 4.97 -2.33
C LYS A 127 5.95 5.88 -3.36
#